data_AF-A0A7X5BRU0-F1
#
_entry.id   AF-A0A7X5BRU0-F1
#
_cell.length_a   1.000
_cell.length_b   1.000
_cell.length_c   1.000
_cell.angle_alpha   90.00
_cell.angle_beta   90.00
_cell.angle_gamma   90.00
#
_symmetry.space_group_name_H-M   'P 1'
#
loop_
_entity.id
_entity.type
_entity.pdbx_description
1 polymer ?
#
loop_
_entity_poly.entity_id
_entity_poly.type
_entity_poly.pdbx_seq_one_letter_code
_entity_poly.pdbx_strand_id
1 'polypeptide(L)'
;MNVNPEETVTVSKDGMTFTGSSIAGFEQVPATALPGGVDFGFTYLDAPQAGIPAGYYKLRARAAAEDIQVGEYRGEVDVIDASGKAVARLPATMQTVSTEVPNPLPFARTTVDAQFRQTNFMGGRPDQLTRYHHSLIIIYHCPNGTTIIIFIDYWDWY
;
A
#
# COMPACT_ATOMS: atom_id res chain seq x y z
N MET A 1 -6.04 8.27 16.77
CA MET A 1 -5.05 8.24 15.68
C MET A 1 -5.07 9.61 15.04
N ASN A 2 -3.94 10.30 15.01
CA ASN A 2 -3.86 11.59 14.32
C ASN A 2 -3.48 11.29 12.86
N VAL A 3 -4.33 11.70 11.93
CA VAL A 3 -4.18 11.53 10.49
C VAL A 3 -3.89 12.91 9.90
N ASN A 4 -3.07 13.01 8.85
CA ASN A 4 -2.80 14.29 8.18
C ASN A 4 -3.88 14.55 7.10
N PRO A 5 -4.89 15.42 7.33
CA PRO A 5 -6.02 15.56 6.41
C PRO A 5 -5.63 16.18 5.06
N GLU A 6 -4.56 16.99 5.02
CA GLU A 6 -4.08 17.68 3.81
C GLU A 6 -3.43 16.73 2.78
N GLU A 7 -3.20 15.47 3.16
CA GLU A 7 -2.52 14.45 2.34
C GLU A 7 -3.47 13.34 1.89
N THR A 8 -4.77 13.57 2.02
CA THR A 8 -5.79 12.58 1.67
C THR A 8 -5.96 12.49 0.16
N VAL A 9 -5.61 11.35 -0.44
CA VAL A 9 -5.90 11.05 -1.84
C VAL A 9 -7.08 10.10 -1.92
N THR A 10 -8.01 10.36 -2.85
CA THR A 10 -9.11 9.47 -3.19
C THR A 10 -9.03 9.03 -4.64
N VAL A 11 -9.11 7.73 -4.89
CA VAL A 11 -9.23 7.13 -6.22
C VAL A 11 -10.38 6.13 -6.20
N SER A 12 -11.28 6.24 -7.19
CA SER A 12 -12.36 5.29 -7.41
C SER A 12 -12.35 4.84 -8.88
N LYS A 13 -12.23 3.53 -9.12
CA LYS A 13 -12.28 2.94 -10.46
C LYS A 13 -12.59 1.45 -10.40
N ASP A 14 -13.35 0.95 -11.39
CA ASP A 14 -13.71 -0.47 -11.57
C ASP A 14 -14.26 -1.15 -10.29
N GLY A 15 -15.07 -0.40 -9.54
CA GLY A 15 -15.69 -0.87 -8.30
C GLY A 15 -14.72 -0.97 -7.12
N MET A 16 -13.51 -0.41 -7.23
CA MET A 16 -12.62 -0.19 -6.11
C MET A 16 -12.59 1.30 -5.72
N THR A 17 -12.61 1.59 -4.43
CA THR A 17 -12.37 2.92 -3.88
C THR A 17 -11.28 2.87 -2.83
N PHE A 18 -10.32 3.78 -2.94
CA PHE A 18 -9.30 4.00 -1.93
C PHE A 18 -9.29 5.46 -1.54
N THR A 19 -9.29 5.73 -0.24
CA THR A 19 -9.00 7.04 0.33
C THR A 19 -7.97 6.86 1.42
N GLY A 20 -6.78 7.45 1.34
CA GLY A 20 -5.72 7.18 2.32
C GLY A 20 -4.92 8.40 2.72
N SER A 21 -4.35 8.35 3.92
CA SER A 21 -3.42 9.33 4.46
C SER A 21 -2.42 8.64 5.40
N SER A 22 -1.35 9.36 5.76
CA SER A 22 -0.31 8.91 6.67
C SER A 22 -0.69 9.10 8.14
N ILE A 23 -0.09 8.28 9.01
CA ILE A 23 -0.20 8.42 10.47
C ILE A 23 0.95 9.30 10.96
N ALA A 24 0.64 10.27 11.83
CA ALA A 24 1.66 11.06 12.51
C ALA A 24 2.62 10.19 13.35
N GLY A 25 3.92 10.50 13.29
CA GLY A 25 4.98 9.79 14.00
C GLY A 25 5.75 8.80 13.11
N PHE A 26 5.21 8.39 11.96
CA PHE A 26 5.92 7.50 11.03
C PHE A 26 7.21 8.15 10.48
N GLU A 27 7.25 9.48 10.39
CA GLU A 27 8.42 10.27 10.01
C GLU A 27 9.66 10.05 10.90
N GLN A 28 9.47 9.49 12.10
CA GLN A 28 10.54 9.21 13.07
C GLN A 28 10.95 7.74 13.11
N VAL A 29 10.36 6.90 12.26
CA VAL A 29 10.60 5.45 12.29
C VAL A 29 11.70 5.09 11.30
N PRO A 30 12.81 4.45 11.74
CA PRO A 30 13.83 3.94 10.83
C PRO A 30 13.36 2.68 10.09
N ALA A 31 13.91 2.41 8.90
CA ALA A 31 13.57 1.22 8.13
C ALA A 31 13.85 -0.08 8.90
N THR A 32 14.86 -0.08 9.76
CA THR A 32 15.20 -1.22 10.63
C THR A 32 14.11 -1.61 11.63
N ALA A 33 13.07 -0.78 11.82
CA ALA A 33 11.92 -1.12 12.65
C ALA A 33 10.87 -1.97 11.90
N LEU A 34 10.92 -2.03 10.56
CA LEU A 34 9.97 -2.78 9.73
C LEU A 34 9.81 -4.28 10.10
N PRO A 35 10.83 -5.02 10.57
CA PRO A 35 10.65 -6.41 10.98
C PRO A 35 9.64 -6.58 12.12
N GLY A 36 9.50 -5.57 12.99
CA GLY A 36 8.51 -5.56 14.07
C GLY A 36 7.08 -5.25 13.60
N GLY A 37 6.91 -4.74 12.38
CA GLY A 37 5.66 -4.20 11.88
C GLY A 37 5.42 -2.77 12.37
N VAL A 38 5.34 -1.83 11.42
CA VAL A 38 5.18 -0.41 11.70
C VAL A 38 3.87 0.10 11.11
N ASP A 39 3.04 0.73 11.94
CA ASP A 39 1.84 1.41 11.48
C ASP A 39 2.24 2.69 10.72
N PHE A 40 1.77 2.87 9.49
CA PHE A 40 2.17 4.02 8.66
C PHE A 40 1.00 4.77 8.00
N GLY A 41 -0.15 4.10 7.80
CA GLY A 41 -1.28 4.67 7.06
C GLY A 41 -2.63 4.41 7.69
N PHE A 42 -3.59 5.29 7.38
CA PHE A 42 -5.01 5.10 7.65
C PHE A 42 -5.78 5.31 6.35
N THR A 43 -6.67 4.38 6.01
CA THR A 43 -7.36 4.39 4.74
C THR A 43 -8.80 3.92 4.84
N TYR A 44 -9.69 4.49 4.03
CA TYR A 44 -10.89 3.80 3.58
C TYR A 44 -10.55 2.97 2.33
N LEU A 45 -10.91 1.70 2.35
CA LEU A 45 -10.78 0.81 1.21
C LEU A 45 -12.11 0.12 0.96
N ASP A 46 -12.53 0.10 -0.29
CA ASP A 46 -13.65 -0.66 -0.81
C ASP A 46 -13.10 -1.48 -1.97
N ALA A 47 -12.78 -2.75 -1.74
CA ALA A 47 -12.21 -3.64 -2.75
C ALA A 47 -12.70 -5.10 -2.56
N PRO A 48 -14.03 -5.35 -2.52
CA PRO A 48 -14.59 -6.67 -2.28
C PRO A 48 -14.16 -7.70 -3.35
N GLN A 49 -13.87 -7.25 -4.57
CA GLN A 49 -13.37 -8.08 -5.68
C GLN A 49 -11.99 -8.67 -5.34
N ALA A 50 -11.17 -7.96 -4.56
CA ALA A 50 -9.89 -8.42 -4.04
C ALA A 50 -10.03 -9.17 -2.70
N GLY A 51 -11.26 -9.47 -2.26
CA GLY A 51 -11.54 -10.16 -1.00
C GLY A 51 -11.40 -9.27 0.25
N ILE A 52 -11.31 -7.94 0.08
CA ILE A 52 -11.19 -7.00 1.20
C ILE A 52 -12.54 -6.30 1.40
N PRO A 53 -13.19 -6.48 2.57
CA PRO A 53 -14.45 -5.78 2.84
C PRO A 53 -14.30 -4.27 2.71
N ALA A 54 -15.42 -3.58 2.45
CA ALA A 54 -15.43 -2.13 2.52
C ALA A 54 -15.27 -1.66 3.98
N GLY A 55 -14.39 -0.70 4.22
CA GLY A 55 -14.19 -0.19 5.57
C GLY A 55 -13.00 0.73 5.74
N TYR A 56 -12.83 1.21 6.98
CA TYR A 56 -11.65 1.95 7.41
C TYR A 56 -10.62 1.01 8.03
N TYR A 57 -9.38 1.19 7.64
CA TYR A 57 -8.27 0.31 7.97
C TYR A 57 -7.04 1.10 8.41
N LYS A 58 -6.33 0.52 9.36
CA LYS A 58 -4.95 0.86 9.65
C LYS A 58 -4.03 0.00 8.79
N LEU A 59 -3.00 0.60 8.21
CA LEU A 59 -1.99 -0.08 7.41
C LEU A 59 -0.71 -0.26 8.22
N ARG A 60 -0.19 -1.49 8.22
CA ARG A 60 1.06 -1.85 8.90
C ARG A 60 2.04 -2.50 7.95
N ALA A 61 3.18 -1.85 7.75
CA ALA A 61 4.25 -2.33 6.88
C ALA A 61 5.18 -3.29 7.62
N ARG A 62 5.64 -4.33 6.91
CA ARG A 62 6.62 -5.31 7.37
C ARG A 62 7.61 -5.65 6.27
N ALA A 63 8.83 -6.01 6.66
CA ALA A 63 9.85 -6.56 5.77
C ALA A 63 10.74 -7.52 6.57
N ALA A 64 11.31 -8.52 5.91
CA ALA A 64 12.29 -9.40 6.55
C ALA A 64 13.56 -8.61 6.88
N ALA A 65 14.20 -8.89 8.01
CA ALA A 65 15.34 -8.10 8.47
C ALA A 65 16.52 -8.17 7.50
N GLU A 66 16.71 -9.35 6.90
CA GLU A 66 17.72 -9.67 5.89
C GLU A 66 17.51 -8.97 4.55
N ASP A 67 16.27 -8.53 4.23
CA ASP A 67 15.94 -7.85 2.98
C ASP A 67 16.12 -6.33 3.07
N ILE A 68 16.21 -5.76 4.28
CA ILE A 68 16.23 -4.31 4.48
C ILE A 68 17.58 -3.73 4.04
N GLN A 69 17.53 -2.90 3.02
CA GLN A 69 18.68 -2.23 2.43
C GLN A 69 18.28 -0.87 1.87
N VAL A 70 19.28 -0.01 1.64
CA VAL A 70 19.10 1.18 0.80
C VAL A 70 18.78 0.72 -0.62
N GLY A 71 17.75 1.31 -1.21
CA GLY A 71 17.18 0.89 -2.49
C GLY A 71 15.90 0.09 -2.31
N GLU A 72 15.58 -0.70 -3.34
CA GLU A 72 14.34 -1.47 -3.43
C GLU A 72 14.47 -2.85 -2.77
N TYR A 73 13.41 -3.28 -2.07
CA TYR A 73 13.29 -4.62 -1.50
C TYR A 73 11.82 -5.01 -1.29
N ARG A 74 11.59 -6.30 -1.00
CA ARG A 74 10.25 -6.85 -0.80
C ARG A 74 9.73 -6.55 0.60
N GLY A 75 8.44 -6.32 0.71
CA GLY A 75 7.74 -6.20 1.98
C GLY A 75 6.28 -6.63 1.87
N GLU A 76 5.56 -6.43 2.96
CA GLU A 76 4.15 -6.75 3.07
C GLU A 76 3.43 -5.64 3.85
N VAL A 77 2.14 -5.47 3.58
CA VAL A 77 1.27 -4.58 4.34
C VAL A 77 0.08 -5.36 4.88
N ASP A 78 -0.07 -5.36 6.21
CA ASP A 78 -1.29 -5.82 6.85
C ASP A 78 -2.37 -4.74 6.76
N VAL A 79 -3.56 -5.14 6.36
CA VAL A 79 -4.78 -4.32 6.38
C VAL A 79 -5.55 -4.67 7.65
N ILE A 80 -5.58 -3.75 8.62
CA ILE A 80 -6.06 -4.00 9.98
C ILE A 80 -7.36 -3.25 10.22
N ASP A 81 -8.43 -3.97 10.58
CA ASP A 81 -9.74 -3.39 10.87
C ASP A 81 -9.79 -2.69 12.25
N ALA A 82 -10.92 -2.05 12.53
CA ALA A 82 -11.13 -1.33 13.80
C ALA A 82 -11.09 -2.24 15.05
N SER A 83 -11.27 -3.55 14.90
CA SER A 83 -11.11 -4.51 16.01
C SER A 83 -9.66 -4.89 16.27
N GLY A 84 -8.74 -4.46 15.40
CA GLY A 84 -7.32 -4.82 15.46
C GLY A 84 -6.99 -6.12 14.71
N LYS A 85 -7.95 -6.70 13.98
CA LYS A 85 -7.74 -7.92 13.20
C LYS A 85 -7.16 -7.57 11.82
N ALA A 86 -6.09 -8.26 11.42
CA ALA A 86 -5.62 -8.24 10.05
C ALA A 86 -6.62 -8.99 9.15
N VAL A 87 -7.28 -8.28 8.24
CA VAL A 87 -8.28 -8.84 7.31
C VAL A 87 -7.66 -9.22 5.97
N ALA A 88 -6.52 -8.64 5.63
CA ALA A 88 -5.72 -9.00 4.46
C ALA A 88 -4.23 -8.73 4.71
N ARG A 89 -3.40 -9.38 3.92
CA ARG A 89 -1.96 -9.14 3.83
C ARG A 89 -1.61 -8.96 2.37
N LEU A 90 -1.13 -7.77 2.04
CA LEU A 90 -0.87 -7.34 0.67
C LEU A 90 0.63 -7.40 0.38
N PRO A 91 1.05 -7.90 -0.79
CA PRO A 91 2.42 -7.75 -1.22
C PRO A 91 2.75 -6.26 -1.40
N ALA A 92 3.96 -5.87 -1.02
CA ALA A 92 4.44 -4.52 -1.18
C ALA A 92 5.89 -4.49 -1.66
N THR A 93 6.22 -3.43 -2.40
CA THR A 93 7.60 -3.05 -2.69
C THR A 93 7.96 -1.89 -1.78
N MET A 94 9.07 -2.03 -1.06
CA MET A 94 9.64 -0.98 -0.22
C MET A 94 10.83 -0.38 -0.95
N GLN A 95 10.99 0.94 -0.86
CA GLN A 95 12.19 1.62 -1.30
C GLN A 95 12.65 2.56 -0.20
N THR A 96 13.89 2.42 0.27
CA THR A 96 14.43 3.32 1.29
C THR A 96 15.65 4.07 0.76
N VAL A 97 15.76 5.35 1.13
CA VAL A 97 16.97 6.14 0.85
C VAL A 97 18.04 5.97 1.94
N SER A 98 17.66 5.41 3.09
CA SER A 98 18.50 5.21 4.28
C SER A 98 17.87 4.14 5.17
N THR A 99 18.69 3.41 5.93
CA THR A 99 18.22 2.47 6.95
C THR A 99 17.91 3.15 8.29
N GLU A 100 18.49 4.33 8.52
CA GLU A 100 18.19 5.25 9.62
C GLU A 100 17.29 6.39 9.16
N VAL A 101 16.69 7.14 10.09
CA VAL A 101 15.90 8.35 9.75
C VAL A 101 16.84 9.45 9.25
N PRO A 102 16.71 9.92 7.98
CA PRO A 102 17.58 10.96 7.45
C PRO A 102 17.41 12.30 8.17
N ASN A 103 18.50 13.06 8.26
CA ASN A 103 18.47 14.46 8.68
C ASN A 103 19.28 15.32 7.68
N PRO A 104 18.65 16.18 6.87
CA PRO A 104 17.22 16.51 6.85
C PRO A 104 16.34 15.39 6.26
N LEU A 105 15.04 15.45 6.54
CA LEU A 105 14.04 14.55 5.95
C LEU A 105 13.97 14.77 4.42
N PRO A 106 14.01 13.70 3.60
CA PRO A 106 13.98 13.80 2.13
C PRO A 106 12.63 14.26 1.58
N PHE A 107 11.54 14.00 2.32
CA PHE A 107 10.20 14.49 1.98
C PHE A 107 9.67 15.32 3.15
N ALA A 108 9.13 16.50 2.84
CA ALA A 108 8.61 17.40 3.88
C ALA A 108 7.36 16.83 4.59
N ARG A 109 6.62 15.96 3.90
CA ARG A 109 5.31 15.45 4.31
C ARG A 109 5.01 14.16 3.54
N THR A 110 4.03 13.36 3.96
CA THR A 110 3.69 12.15 3.20
C THR A 110 2.92 12.52 1.94
N THR A 111 3.25 11.92 0.81
CA THR A 111 2.41 11.98 -0.39
C THR A 111 1.89 10.59 -0.72
N VAL A 112 0.61 10.53 -1.08
CA VAL A 112 -0.05 9.31 -1.52
C VAL A 112 -0.34 9.45 -3.01
N ASP A 113 -0.02 8.45 -3.82
CA ASP A 113 -0.42 8.34 -5.22
C ASP A 113 -1.18 7.02 -5.39
N ALA A 114 -2.13 6.98 -6.32
CA ALA A 114 -2.88 5.77 -6.60
C ALA A 114 -3.14 5.63 -8.10
N GLN A 115 -2.83 4.45 -8.64
CA GLN A 115 -2.89 4.13 -10.05
C GLN A 115 -3.67 2.84 -10.26
N PHE A 116 -4.50 2.84 -11.29
CA PHE A 116 -5.23 1.65 -11.70
C PHE A 116 -4.64 1.09 -12.99
N ARG A 117 -4.27 -0.19 -12.98
CA ARG A 117 -3.78 -0.90 -14.15
C ARG A 117 -4.69 -2.09 -14.47
N GLN A 118 -5.16 -2.16 -15.70
CA GLN A 118 -5.84 -3.34 -16.25
C GLN A 118 -4.94 -3.97 -17.31
N THR A 119 -4.78 -5.29 -17.25
CA THR A 119 -4.02 -6.06 -18.24
C THR A 119 -4.90 -7.18 -18.78
N ASN A 120 -4.98 -7.29 -20.11
CA ASN A 120 -5.80 -8.29 -20.77
C ASN A 120 -4.98 -9.56 -20.99
N PHE A 121 -5.51 -10.70 -20.56
CA PHE A 121 -4.96 -12.02 -20.86
C PHE A 121 -5.94 -12.73 -21.79
N MET A 122 -5.72 -12.59 -23.10
CA MET A 122 -6.52 -13.29 -24.09
C MET A 122 -6.12 -14.77 -24.12
N GLY A 123 -7.12 -15.65 -23.99
CA GLY A 123 -6.99 -17.02 -24.46
C GLY A 123 -6.77 -17.01 -25.97
N GLY A 124 -5.87 -17.83 -26.49
CA GLY A 124 -5.46 -17.81 -27.90
C GLY A 124 -6.55 -18.20 -28.92
N ARG A 125 -7.82 -18.31 -28.53
CA ARG A 125 -8.95 -18.68 -29.39
C ARG A 125 -10.13 -17.70 -29.26
N PRO A 126 -10.91 -17.47 -30.33
CA PRO A 126 -12.03 -16.53 -30.34
C PRO A 126 -13.22 -16.90 -29.44
N ASP A 127 -13.30 -18.16 -28.98
CA ASP A 127 -14.36 -18.71 -28.13
C ASP A 127 -13.98 -18.75 -26.63
N GLN A 128 -12.83 -18.21 -26.26
CA GLN A 128 -12.38 -18.17 -24.87
C GLN A 128 -12.75 -16.85 -24.20
N LEU A 129 -13.33 -16.95 -23.00
CA LEU A 129 -13.54 -15.82 -22.10
C LEU A 129 -12.22 -15.05 -21.94
N THR A 130 -12.30 -13.72 -22.02
CA THR A 130 -11.12 -12.89 -21.77
C THR A 130 -10.94 -12.77 -20.27
N ARG A 131 -9.75 -13.12 -19.79
CA ARG A 131 -9.38 -12.94 -18.39
C ARG A 131 -8.72 -11.57 -18.25
N TYR A 132 -9.18 -10.74 -17.33
CA TYR A 132 -8.50 -9.49 -17.03
C TYR A 132 -7.85 -9.53 -15.66
N HIS A 133 -6.67 -8.93 -15.58
CA HIS A 133 -5.96 -8.66 -14.35
C HIS A 133 -6.12 -7.19 -14.01
N HIS A 134 -6.73 -6.89 -12.87
CA HIS A 134 -6.89 -5.54 -12.36
C HIS A 134 -5.97 -5.36 -11.16
N SER A 135 -5.23 -4.25 -11.14
CA SER A 135 -4.29 -3.91 -10.08
C SER A 135 -4.50 -2.45 -9.68
N LEU A 136 -4.85 -2.23 -8.41
CA LEU A 136 -4.75 -0.92 -7.77
C LEU A 136 -3.39 -0.83 -7.08
N ILE A 137 -2.57 0.09 -7.58
CA ILE A 137 -1.23 0.37 -7.08
C ILE A 137 -1.34 1.63 -6.23
N ILE A 138 -0.98 1.53 -4.95
CA ILE A 138 -0.98 2.67 -4.02
C ILE A 138 0.44 2.93 -3.58
N ILE A 139 0.89 4.18 -3.69
CA ILE A 139 2.27 4.58 -3.40
C ILE A 139 2.25 5.61 -2.27
N TYR A 140 2.93 5.31 -1.17
CA TYR A 140 3.17 6.25 -0.08
C TYR A 140 4.63 6.69 -0.13
N HIS A 141 4.91 7.97 -0.33
CA HIS A 141 6.24 8.55 -0.12
C HIS A 141 6.28 9.20 1.26
N CYS A 142 7.01 8.62 2.20
CA CYS A 142 6.98 9.01 3.59
C CYS A 142 8.20 9.87 4.00
N PRO A 143 8.04 10.85 4.91
CA PRO A 143 9.11 11.77 5.30
C PRO A 143 10.41 11.11 5.77
N ASN A 144 10.33 9.94 6.42
CA ASN A 144 11.50 9.17 6.87
C ASN A 144 12.34 8.60 5.72
N GLY A 145 11.98 8.85 4.46
CA GLY A 145 12.72 8.39 3.29
C GLY A 145 12.33 6.99 2.82
N THR A 146 11.25 6.43 3.35
CA THR A 146 10.65 5.17 2.88
C THR A 146 9.54 5.47 1.87
N THR A 147 9.57 4.77 0.74
CA THR A 147 8.43 4.66 -0.18
C THR A 147 7.84 3.25 -0.06
N ILE A 148 6.52 3.16 0.11
CA ILE A 148 5.77 1.91 0.23
C ILE A 148 4.80 1.81 -0.94
N ILE A 149 4.98 0.80 -1.78
CA ILE A 149 4.15 0.53 -2.96
C ILE A 149 3.34 -0.72 -2.68
N ILE A 150 2.01 -0.58 -2.63
CA ILE A 150 1.06 -1.64 -2.30
C ILE A 150 0.34 -2.07 -3.56
N PHE A 151 0.17 -3.37 -3.75
CA PHE A 151 -0.60 -3.94 -4.84
C PHE A 151 -1.86 -4.59 -4.30
N ILE A 152 -3.02 -4.17 -4.82
CA ILE A 152 -4.32 -4.81 -4.60
C ILE A 152 -4.77 -5.37 -5.94
N ASP A 153 -4.68 -6.68 -6.08
CA ASP A 153 -4.93 -7.38 -7.33
C ASP A 153 -6.22 -8.19 -7.26
N TYR A 154 -6.97 -8.19 -8.35
CA TYR A 154 -8.05 -9.16 -8.56
C TYR A 154 -8.13 -9.58 -10.03
N TRP A 155 -8.85 -10.68 -10.25
CA TRP A 155 -9.09 -11.24 -11.57
C TRP A 155 -10.58 -11.33 -11.83
N ASP A 156 -10.99 -10.97 -13.04
CA ASP A 156 -12.34 -11.18 -13.53
C ASP A 156 -12.35 -11.81 -14.93
N TRP A 157 -13.55 -12.22 -15.35
CA TRP A 157 -13.81 -12.92 -16.60
C TRP A 157 -14.97 -12.24 -17.32
N TYR A 158 -14.78 -11.90 -18.60
CA TYR A 158 -15.83 -11.41 -19.51
C TYR A 158 -15.87 -12.19 -20.81
#